data_AF-A0A2E6RAV6-F1
#
_entry.id   AF-A0A2E6RAV6-F1
#
_cell.length_a   1.000
_cell.length_b   1.000
_cell.length_c   1.000
_cell.angle_alpha   90.00
_cell.angle_beta   90.00
_cell.angle_gamma   90.00
#
_symmetry.space_group_name_H-M   'P 1'
#
loop_
_entity.id
_entity.type
_entity.pdbx_description
1 polymer ?
#
loop_
_entity_poly.entity_id
_entity_poly.type
_entity_poly.pdbx_seq_one_letter_code
_entity_poly.pdbx_strand_id
1 'polypeptide(L)'
;MNDASNHIRLVAGFEIRPPTGDCRYVLERDESRRLGGLVAEDLSRCVPEVTSGHLVTGPALLEPGQIISPNHAPWQAMARVAGLDADSGPVREAGITSIGANVGQLAHAPLMPYWSPPRGLFICLPVLLAAGAAELDQLRSKLEQTLFETGGLRPPAMGTLAEITGLDPVHGQLMTRADLMALLKVQLAGAGLDPFWPPVEHALLEPRRDARLALPGGLAADWNVAAAGWELEFVPLHLAETGGDEYALWLRALRQTAALLESHLVRWRATSRYASVEIEERGRWARCDLGPADKNARGWTVEHPDVGLVAYTAEIDGRRLAYYPLDPAALDELRDALRASGVADFERSADIRLLQPR
;
A
#
# COMPACT_ATOMS: atom_id res chain seq x y z
N MET A 1 -7.52 -14.07 10.10
CA MET A 1 -6.51 -14.98 10.69
C MET A 1 -6.64 -14.80 12.19
N ASN A 2 -6.93 -15.83 12.98
CA ASN A 2 -6.91 -15.66 14.44
C ASN A 2 -5.45 -15.48 14.82
N ASP A 3 -5.14 -14.29 15.30
CA ASP A 3 -3.79 -13.85 15.58
C ASP A 3 -3.34 -14.39 16.93
N ALA A 4 -3.33 -15.71 17.08
CA ALA A 4 -2.78 -16.41 18.23
C ALA A 4 -1.24 -16.38 18.22
N SER A 5 -0.67 -15.25 17.81
CA SER A 5 0.77 -15.01 17.93
C SER A 5 1.00 -14.38 19.29
N ASN A 6 1.80 -15.02 20.13
CA ASN A 6 2.19 -14.53 21.46
C ASN A 6 3.18 -13.35 21.38
N HIS A 7 3.00 -12.48 20.39
CA HIS A 7 3.92 -11.41 20.03
C HIS A 7 3.17 -10.09 19.91
N ILE A 8 3.80 -9.03 20.41
CA ILE A 8 3.36 -7.65 20.24
C ILE A 8 4.09 -7.08 19.03
N ARG A 9 3.34 -6.39 18.16
CA ARG A 9 3.86 -5.78 16.93
C ARG A 9 4.10 -4.31 17.15
N LEU A 10 5.36 -3.94 17.02
CA LEU A 10 5.86 -2.58 17.19
C LEU A 10 6.55 -2.14 15.90
N VAL A 11 6.75 -0.84 15.76
CA VAL A 11 7.65 -0.30 14.75
C VAL A 11 8.49 0.82 15.35
N ALA A 12 9.72 0.95 14.86
CA ALA A 12 10.47 2.19 14.94
C ALA A 12 10.23 2.95 13.63
N GLY A 13 9.40 3.98 13.68
CA GLY A 13 9.08 4.86 12.55
C GLY A 13 10.07 6.01 12.45
N PHE A 14 10.40 6.42 11.24
CA PHE A 14 11.37 7.46 10.92
C PHE A 14 10.82 8.38 9.84
N GLU A 15 10.72 9.66 10.15
CA GLU A 15 10.54 10.71 9.15
C GLU A 15 11.91 11.10 8.58
N ILE A 16 12.05 11.07 7.26
CA ILE A 16 13.30 11.35 6.56
C ILE A 16 13.16 12.56 5.66
N ARG A 17 14.26 13.27 5.41
CA ARG A 17 14.30 14.21 4.28
C ARG A 17 14.28 13.45 2.95
N PRO A 18 13.84 14.10 1.85
CA PRO A 18 14.00 13.55 0.52
C PRO A 18 15.45 13.09 0.28
N PRO A 19 15.67 11.82 -0.07
CA PRO A 19 17.00 11.30 -0.36
C PRO A 19 17.68 12.09 -1.47
N THR A 20 18.96 12.44 -1.30
CA THR A 20 19.76 13.20 -2.27
C THR A 20 20.81 12.35 -3.00
N GLY A 21 20.89 11.05 -2.69
CA GLY A 21 21.84 10.12 -3.29
C GLY A 21 21.38 8.67 -3.14
N ASP A 22 22.31 7.73 -3.37
CA ASP A 22 22.03 6.30 -3.26
C ASP A 22 21.86 5.91 -1.79
N CYS A 23 20.60 5.70 -1.38
CA CYS A 23 20.25 5.26 -0.04
C CYS A 23 19.92 3.76 -0.01
N ARG A 24 20.22 3.14 1.12
CA ARG A 24 19.94 1.72 1.37
C ARG A 24 18.80 1.56 2.36
N TYR A 25 17.93 0.58 2.09
CA TYR A 25 16.77 0.26 2.94
C TYR A 25 16.83 -1.16 3.51
N VAL A 26 17.86 -1.93 3.17
CA VAL A 26 18.12 -3.28 3.69
C VAL A 26 19.41 -3.24 4.49
N LEU A 27 19.36 -3.77 5.72
CA LEU A 27 20.42 -3.78 6.69
C LEU A 27 21.13 -5.14 6.67
N GLU A 28 22.46 -5.14 6.58
CA GLU A 28 23.29 -6.33 6.79
C GLU A 28 23.24 -6.78 8.25
N ARG A 29 23.69 -8.00 8.53
CA ARG A 29 23.64 -8.60 9.89
C ARG A 29 24.22 -7.71 10.98
N ASP A 30 25.41 -7.15 10.77
CA ASP A 30 26.08 -6.35 11.79
C ASP A 30 25.43 -4.96 11.95
N GLU A 31 24.97 -4.38 10.85
CA GLU A 31 24.21 -3.12 10.83
C GLU A 31 22.88 -3.26 11.58
N SER A 32 22.14 -4.34 11.30
CA SER A 32 20.89 -4.67 11.98
C SER A 32 21.11 -4.90 13.47
N ARG A 33 22.18 -5.61 13.87
CA ARG A 33 22.53 -5.81 15.29
C ARG A 33 22.78 -4.47 15.99
N ARG A 34 23.52 -3.57 15.35
CA ARG A 34 23.87 -2.27 15.92
C ARG A 34 22.63 -1.38 16.10
N LEU A 35 21.83 -1.22 15.04
CA LEU A 35 20.61 -0.43 15.11
C LEU A 35 19.57 -1.06 16.05
N GLY A 36 19.40 -2.39 15.97
CA GLY A 36 18.44 -3.12 16.78
C GLY A 36 18.73 -3.04 18.27
N GLY A 37 20.01 -3.05 18.67
CA GLY A 37 20.40 -2.83 20.07
C GLY A 37 20.02 -1.44 20.59
N LEU A 38 20.18 -0.39 19.77
CA LEU A 38 19.80 0.98 20.15
C LEU A 38 18.28 1.16 20.23
N VAL A 39 17.54 0.54 19.30
CA VAL A 39 16.07 0.49 19.33
C VAL A 39 15.58 -0.23 20.59
N ALA A 40 16.22 -1.33 20.98
CA ALA A 40 15.91 -2.05 22.20
C ALA A 40 16.20 -1.21 23.45
N GLU A 41 17.33 -0.49 23.47
CA GLU A 41 17.69 0.42 24.56
C GLU A 41 16.62 1.50 24.73
N ASP A 42 16.24 2.18 23.64
CA ASP A 42 15.22 3.22 23.66
C ASP A 42 13.87 2.66 24.15
N LEU A 43 13.45 1.50 23.65
CA LEU A 43 12.22 0.85 24.08
C LEU A 43 12.22 0.52 25.59
N SER A 44 13.32 -0.03 26.11
CA SER A 44 13.44 -0.39 27.53
C SER A 44 13.44 0.83 28.47
N ARG A 45 13.82 2.00 27.96
CA ARG A 45 13.76 3.26 28.72
C ARG A 45 12.33 3.77 28.82
N CYS A 46 11.55 3.62 27.75
CA CYS A 46 10.13 4.01 27.73
C CYS A 46 9.27 3.04 28.55
N VAL A 47 9.49 1.73 28.36
CA VAL A 47 8.72 0.67 29.02
C VAL A 47 9.68 -0.39 29.58
N PRO A 48 10.18 -0.24 30.83
CA PRO A 48 11.15 -1.16 31.42
C PRO A 48 10.70 -2.62 31.46
N GLU A 49 9.40 -2.87 31.52
CA GLU A 49 8.79 -4.20 31.57
C GLU A 49 9.09 -5.04 30.31
N VAL A 50 9.46 -4.43 29.18
CA VAL A 50 9.85 -5.17 27.96
C VAL A 50 11.11 -6.03 28.16
N THR A 51 11.89 -5.78 29.21
CA THR A 51 13.12 -6.51 29.53
C THR A 51 12.88 -7.94 29.99
N SER A 52 11.64 -8.31 30.36
CA SER A 52 11.26 -9.72 30.59
C SER A 52 11.04 -10.50 29.29
N GLY A 53 10.90 -9.79 28.15
CA GLY A 53 10.58 -10.37 26.86
C GLY A 53 11.77 -10.54 25.91
N HIS A 54 11.49 -11.13 24.76
CA HIS A 54 12.45 -11.30 23.66
C HIS A 54 12.10 -10.36 22.50
N LEU A 55 12.97 -9.39 22.22
CA LEU A 55 12.81 -8.44 21.14
C LEU A 55 13.40 -8.99 19.83
N VAL A 56 12.68 -8.85 18.72
CA VAL A 56 13.17 -9.15 17.37
C VAL A 56 13.09 -7.91 16.52
N THR A 57 14.22 -7.46 15.97
CA THR A 57 14.27 -6.32 15.05
C THR A 57 14.39 -6.79 13.60
N GLY A 58 13.63 -6.15 12.72
CA GLY A 58 13.59 -6.47 11.30
C GLY A 58 14.86 -6.11 10.54
N PRO A 59 15.01 -6.62 9.31
CA PRO A 59 16.20 -6.41 8.50
C PRO A 59 16.12 -5.23 7.54
N ALA A 60 14.98 -4.54 7.45
CA ALA A 60 14.75 -3.54 6.42
C ALA A 60 13.80 -2.43 6.90
N LEU A 61 13.93 -1.27 6.27
CA LEU A 61 13.03 -0.15 6.40
C LEU A 61 11.93 -0.28 5.36
N LEU A 62 10.69 -0.38 5.83
CA LEU A 62 9.52 -0.67 5.01
C LEU A 62 8.56 0.52 5.03
N GLU A 63 7.77 0.66 3.97
CA GLU A 63 6.69 1.64 3.98
C GLU A 63 5.59 1.25 4.96
N PRO A 64 4.92 2.22 5.62
CA PRO A 64 3.82 1.96 6.54
C PRO A 64 2.73 1.08 5.95
N GLY A 65 2.39 1.29 4.67
CA GLY A 65 1.42 0.49 3.94
C GLY A 65 1.78 -0.99 3.89
N GLN A 66 3.06 -1.32 3.69
CA GLN A 66 3.55 -2.69 3.75
C GLN A 66 3.47 -3.28 5.15
N ILE A 67 3.85 -2.51 6.18
CA ILE A 67 3.84 -2.95 7.58
C ILE A 67 2.44 -3.39 8.05
N ILE A 68 1.42 -2.63 7.64
CA ILE A 68 0.04 -2.92 8.06
C ILE A 68 -0.66 -3.89 7.11
N SER A 69 -0.19 -4.03 5.86
CA SER A 69 -0.81 -4.86 4.83
C SER A 69 -1.10 -6.28 5.32
N PRO A 70 -2.31 -6.83 5.07
CA PRO A 70 -2.65 -8.19 5.51
C PRO A 70 -1.73 -9.28 4.94
N ASN A 71 -1.23 -9.08 3.71
CA ASN A 71 -0.52 -10.11 2.95
C ASN A 71 0.97 -9.83 2.78
N HIS A 72 1.43 -8.61 3.04
CA HIS A 72 2.82 -8.20 2.82
C HIS A 72 3.55 -7.81 4.11
N ALA A 73 2.85 -7.77 5.24
CA ALA A 73 3.46 -7.43 6.51
C ALA A 73 4.54 -8.45 6.93
N PRO A 74 5.64 -7.99 7.54
CA PRO A 74 6.82 -8.83 7.80
C PRO A 74 6.64 -9.80 8.98
N TRP A 75 5.56 -9.67 9.76
CA TRP A 75 5.43 -10.25 11.10
C TRP A 75 5.66 -11.76 11.16
N GLN A 76 4.99 -12.54 10.30
CA GLN A 76 5.15 -13.99 10.30
C GLN A 76 6.53 -14.42 9.81
N ALA A 77 7.07 -13.73 8.80
CA ALA A 77 8.41 -14.01 8.29
C ALA A 77 9.48 -13.72 9.36
N MET A 78 9.30 -12.64 10.13
CA MET A 78 10.19 -12.31 11.26
C MET A 78 10.10 -13.36 12.37
N ALA A 79 8.89 -13.75 12.77
CA ALA A 79 8.69 -14.76 13.80
C ALA A 79 9.36 -16.09 13.40
N ARG A 80 9.18 -16.53 12.15
CA ARG A 80 9.81 -17.74 11.61
C ARG A 80 11.33 -17.68 11.62
N VAL A 81 11.91 -16.60 11.10
CA VAL A 81 13.38 -16.42 11.08
C VAL A 81 13.97 -16.36 12.48
N ALA A 82 13.21 -15.80 13.43
CA ALA A 82 13.59 -15.76 14.83
C ALA A 82 13.25 -17.04 15.60
N GLY A 83 12.70 -18.10 14.98
CA GLY A 83 12.31 -19.33 15.69
C GLY A 83 11.29 -19.08 16.80
N LEU A 84 10.35 -18.15 16.58
CA LEU A 84 9.27 -17.78 17.49
C LEU A 84 7.91 -18.38 17.09
N ASP A 85 7.87 -19.23 16.06
CA ASP A 85 6.62 -19.87 15.63
C ASP A 85 6.09 -20.80 16.76
N ALA A 86 4.77 -20.96 16.86
CA ALA A 86 4.12 -21.66 17.98
C ALA A 86 4.59 -23.12 18.19
N ASP A 87 5.17 -23.75 17.16
CA ASP A 87 5.72 -25.11 17.21
C ASP A 87 7.17 -25.18 17.73
N SER A 88 7.81 -24.04 18.04
CA SER A 88 9.26 -23.94 18.31
C SER A 88 9.67 -24.33 19.75
N GLY A 89 8.74 -24.74 20.61
CA GLY A 89 9.02 -25.12 22.00
C GLY A 89 8.84 -23.98 23.01
N PRO A 90 9.50 -24.02 24.19
CA PRO A 90 9.27 -23.06 25.28
C PRO A 90 9.56 -21.61 24.87
N VAL A 91 8.91 -20.67 25.54
CA VAL A 91 9.09 -19.21 25.34
C VAL A 91 10.57 -18.87 25.37
N ARG A 92 11.08 -18.19 24.31
CA ARG A 92 12.48 -17.75 24.26
C ARG A 92 12.79 -16.88 25.48
N GLU A 93 13.96 -17.12 26.06
CA GLU A 93 14.49 -16.30 27.15
C GLU A 93 14.61 -14.82 26.72
N ALA A 94 14.54 -13.93 27.71
CA ALA A 94 14.69 -12.51 27.50
C ALA A 94 15.98 -12.18 26.72
N GLY A 95 15.88 -11.29 25.75
CA GLY A 95 17.02 -10.98 24.88
C GLY A 95 16.63 -10.25 23.60
N ILE A 96 17.60 -10.14 22.69
CA ILE A 96 17.44 -9.42 21.42
C ILE A 96 17.91 -10.32 20.27
N THR A 97 17.09 -10.44 19.23
CA THR A 97 17.47 -11.01 17.93
C THR A 97 17.34 -9.94 16.86
N SER A 98 18.43 -9.63 16.17
CA SER A 98 18.39 -8.73 15.01
C SER A 98 18.51 -9.52 13.72
N ILE A 99 17.47 -9.49 12.89
CA ILE A 99 17.47 -10.12 11.58
C ILE A 99 18.21 -9.18 10.62
N GLY A 100 19.15 -9.68 9.84
CA GLY A 100 19.84 -8.90 8.82
C GLY A 100 20.09 -9.70 7.55
N ALA A 101 20.31 -8.99 6.46
CA ALA A 101 20.63 -9.55 5.17
C ALA A 101 22.01 -10.22 5.15
N ASN A 102 22.21 -11.05 4.14
CA ASN A 102 23.52 -11.54 3.74
C ASN A 102 23.77 -11.08 2.30
N VAL A 103 24.58 -10.04 2.12
CA VAL A 103 24.89 -9.47 0.80
C VAL A 103 23.60 -9.03 0.09
N GLY A 104 22.79 -8.24 0.80
CA GLY A 104 21.51 -7.72 0.33
C GLY A 104 20.37 -8.74 0.22
N GLN A 105 20.62 -10.03 0.49
CA GLN A 105 19.60 -11.08 0.37
C GLN A 105 18.93 -11.38 1.71
N LEU A 106 17.60 -11.47 1.69
CA LEU A 106 16.76 -11.85 2.83
C LEU A 106 16.11 -13.22 2.63
N ALA A 107 15.83 -13.91 3.72
CA ALA A 107 15.31 -15.28 3.71
C ALA A 107 13.87 -15.39 3.18
N HIS A 108 13.08 -14.30 3.24
CA HIS A 108 11.68 -14.30 2.84
C HIS A 108 11.29 -12.97 2.18
N ALA A 109 10.43 -13.04 1.15
CA ALA A 109 9.98 -11.89 0.39
C ALA A 109 9.30 -10.78 1.23
N PRO A 110 8.43 -11.07 2.22
CA PRO A 110 7.81 -10.02 3.05
C PRO A 110 8.78 -9.19 3.89
N LEU A 111 10.04 -9.64 4.04
CA LEU A 111 11.07 -8.88 4.75
C LEU A 111 11.76 -7.84 3.85
N MET A 112 11.63 -7.96 2.53
CA MET A 112 12.16 -7.00 1.57
C MET A 112 11.20 -5.80 1.45
N PRO A 113 11.72 -4.58 1.24
CA PRO A 113 10.89 -3.46 0.83
C PRO A 113 10.12 -3.79 -0.45
N TYR A 114 8.80 -3.60 -0.42
CA TYR A 114 7.95 -3.82 -1.60
C TYR A 114 8.30 -2.82 -2.72
N TRP A 115 8.48 -1.56 -2.32
CA TRP A 115 8.97 -0.49 -3.20
C TRP A 115 10.43 -0.20 -2.87
N SER A 116 11.27 -0.17 -3.91
CA SER A 116 12.68 0.22 -3.78
C SER A 116 13.06 1.15 -4.94
N PRO A 117 13.28 2.45 -4.67
CA PRO A 117 13.16 3.11 -3.37
C PRO A 117 11.70 3.20 -2.85
N PRO A 118 11.49 3.37 -1.53
CA PRO A 118 10.21 3.77 -0.96
C PRO A 118 9.67 5.05 -1.61
N ARG A 119 8.34 5.18 -1.65
CA ARG A 119 7.65 6.32 -2.27
C ARG A 119 7.40 7.47 -1.28
N GLY A 120 7.23 7.14 -0.01
CA GLY A 120 7.01 8.09 1.08
C GLY A 120 8.28 8.53 1.81
N LEU A 121 8.13 9.58 2.62
CA LEU A 121 9.17 10.12 3.50
C LEU A 121 9.07 9.62 4.95
N PHE A 122 8.17 8.68 5.20
CA PHE A 122 8.04 8.02 6.49
C PHE A 122 8.23 6.52 6.30
N ILE A 123 9.25 5.96 6.95
CA ILE A 123 9.65 4.56 6.82
C ILE A 123 9.74 3.90 8.19
N CYS A 124 9.52 2.59 8.26
CA CYS A 124 9.40 1.86 9.50
C CYS A 124 10.34 0.66 9.54
N LEU A 125 11.11 0.54 10.63
CA LEU A 125 11.77 -0.71 11.00
C LEU A 125 10.77 -1.55 11.81
N PRO A 126 10.37 -2.74 11.35
CA PRO A 126 9.45 -3.59 12.10
C PRO A 126 10.14 -4.21 13.32
N VAL A 127 9.40 -4.30 14.42
CA VAL A 127 9.87 -4.83 15.70
C VAL A 127 8.82 -5.79 16.26
N LEU A 128 9.22 -6.98 16.68
CA LEU A 128 8.37 -7.92 17.40
C LEU A 128 8.85 -8.05 18.84
N LEU A 129 7.92 -8.16 19.78
CA LEU A 129 8.22 -8.47 21.17
C LEU A 129 7.48 -9.73 21.58
N ALA A 130 8.22 -10.80 21.87
CA ALA A 130 7.67 -12.01 22.44
C ALA A 130 7.69 -11.92 23.96
N ALA A 131 6.58 -12.28 24.59
CA ALA A 131 6.45 -12.31 26.05
C ALA A 131 5.67 -13.56 26.48
N GLY A 132 5.75 -13.92 27.76
CA GLY A 132 4.94 -14.98 28.33
C GLY A 132 3.45 -14.66 28.21
N ALA A 133 2.62 -15.68 27.96
CA ALA A 133 1.17 -15.49 27.75
C ALA A 133 0.47 -14.76 28.91
N ALA A 134 0.93 -14.95 30.15
CA ALA A 134 0.39 -14.28 31.33
C ALA A 134 0.69 -12.77 31.38
N GLU A 135 1.75 -12.31 30.73
CA GLU A 135 2.20 -10.91 30.76
C GLU A 135 1.80 -10.12 29.50
N LEU A 136 1.44 -10.83 28.43
CA LEU A 136 1.27 -10.27 27.09
C LEU A 136 0.23 -9.13 27.03
N ASP A 137 -0.94 -9.33 27.62
CA ASP A 137 -2.03 -8.34 27.57
C ASP A 137 -1.68 -7.09 28.39
N GLN A 138 -1.12 -7.27 29.58
CA GLN A 138 -0.67 -6.16 30.42
C GLN A 138 0.44 -5.35 29.73
N LEU A 139 1.40 -6.03 29.13
CA LEU A 139 2.50 -5.39 28.40
C LEU A 139 2.00 -4.66 27.16
N ARG A 140 1.04 -5.24 26.42
CA ARG A 140 0.39 -4.61 25.27
C ARG A 140 -0.29 -3.29 25.66
N SER A 141 -1.15 -3.31 26.68
CA SER A 141 -1.81 -2.09 27.16
C SER A 141 -0.82 -1.04 27.65
N LYS A 142 0.26 -1.46 28.31
CA LYS A 142 1.32 -0.55 28.76
C LYS A 142 2.04 0.12 27.59
N LEU A 143 2.38 -0.66 26.56
CA LEU A 143 3.02 -0.15 25.34
C LEU A 143 2.12 0.85 24.61
N GLU A 144 0.84 0.52 24.41
CA GLU A 144 -0.15 1.41 23.78
C GLU A 144 -0.31 2.73 24.54
N GLN A 145 -0.36 2.69 25.88
CA GLN A 145 -0.47 3.90 26.70
C GLN A 145 0.80 4.77 26.67
N THR A 146 1.99 4.15 26.60
CA THR A 146 3.25 4.85 26.86
C THR A 146 3.92 5.36 25.59
N LEU A 147 3.92 4.55 24.52
CA LEU A 147 4.70 4.83 23.31
C LEU A 147 4.16 6.03 22.52
N PHE A 148 2.85 6.26 22.55
CA PHE A 148 2.24 7.41 21.88
C PHE A 148 2.79 8.75 22.41
N GLU A 149 3.01 8.86 23.72
CA GLU A 149 3.47 10.10 24.35
C GLU A 149 5.00 10.21 24.47
N THR A 150 5.68 9.09 24.75
CA THR A 150 7.10 9.10 25.16
C THR A 150 8.00 8.20 24.32
N GLY A 151 7.48 7.59 23.25
CA GLY A 151 8.21 6.64 22.40
C GLY A 151 9.28 7.24 21.50
N GLY A 152 9.78 8.46 21.72
CA GLY A 152 10.76 9.09 20.84
C GLY A 152 12.08 8.31 20.74
N LEU A 153 12.55 8.07 19.51
CA LEU A 153 13.88 7.49 19.26
C LEU A 153 14.97 8.52 19.52
N ARG A 154 16.04 8.09 20.17
CA ARG A 154 17.09 9.00 20.65
C ARG A 154 18.17 9.23 19.56
N PRO A 155 18.97 10.31 19.67
CA PRO A 155 19.99 10.64 18.68
C PRO A 155 20.96 9.49 18.30
N PRO A 156 21.38 8.59 19.21
CA PRO A 156 22.23 7.46 18.82
C PRO A 156 21.59 6.51 17.78
N ALA A 157 20.31 6.17 17.94
CA ALA A 157 19.59 5.31 17.00
C ALA A 157 19.43 6.01 15.64
N MET A 158 19.04 7.28 15.66
CA MET A 158 18.88 8.11 14.46
C MET A 158 20.20 8.30 13.70
N GLY A 159 21.29 8.61 14.41
CA GLY A 159 22.61 8.77 13.81
C GLY A 159 23.16 7.46 13.23
N THR A 160 22.92 6.33 13.91
CA THR A 160 23.30 5.01 13.40
C THR A 160 22.49 4.64 12.16
N LEU A 161 21.19 4.93 12.12
CA LEU A 161 20.38 4.76 10.92
C LEU A 161 20.95 5.57 9.76
N ALA A 162 21.22 6.85 9.98
CA ALA A 162 21.77 7.75 8.96
C ALA A 162 23.10 7.23 8.40
N GLU A 163 24.01 6.80 9.28
CA GLU A 163 25.32 6.24 8.91
C GLU A 163 25.19 4.97 8.06
N ILE A 164 24.30 4.05 8.43
CA ILE A 164 24.12 2.78 7.71
C ILE A 164 23.48 2.98 6.33
N THR A 165 22.50 3.89 6.26
CA THR A 165 21.57 3.96 5.13
C THR A 165 21.84 5.10 4.16
N GLY A 166 22.60 6.12 4.60
CA GLY A 166 22.75 7.38 3.89
C GLY A 166 21.51 8.27 3.96
N LEU A 167 20.48 7.91 4.74
CA LEU A 167 19.28 8.72 4.94
C LEU A 167 19.54 9.86 5.93
N ASP A 168 18.70 10.91 5.89
CA ASP A 168 18.69 12.01 6.86
C ASP A 168 17.40 11.96 7.70
N PRO A 169 17.38 11.18 8.80
CA PRO A 169 16.20 11.02 9.63
C PRO A 169 16.04 12.24 10.56
N VAL A 170 14.89 12.91 10.47
CA VAL A 170 14.59 14.16 11.19
C VAL A 170 13.85 13.89 12.49
N HIS A 171 12.94 12.92 12.47
CA HIS A 171 12.16 12.50 13.63
C HIS A 171 12.04 10.98 13.67
N GLY A 172 12.04 10.41 14.87
CA GLY A 172 11.92 8.97 15.06
C GLY A 172 11.05 8.64 16.26
N GLN A 173 10.18 7.65 16.13
CA GLN A 173 9.22 7.26 17.16
C GLN A 173 8.96 5.75 17.14
N LEU A 174 9.01 5.15 18.33
CA LEU A 174 8.49 3.83 18.62
C LEU A 174 6.98 3.90 18.79
N MET A 175 6.27 2.99 18.13
CA MET A 175 4.82 2.95 18.18
C MET A 175 4.32 1.51 18.03
N THR A 176 3.11 1.24 18.50
CA THR A 176 2.45 -0.05 18.23
C THR A 176 1.93 -0.09 16.79
N ARG A 177 1.60 -1.29 16.28
CA ARG A 177 0.91 -1.40 14.98
C ARG A 177 -0.41 -0.62 14.96
N ALA A 178 -1.13 -0.58 16.08
CA ALA A 178 -2.39 0.14 16.18
C ALA A 178 -2.17 1.67 16.07
N ASP A 179 -1.14 2.19 16.74
CA ASP A 179 -0.74 3.59 16.64
C ASP A 179 -0.35 3.97 15.20
N LEU A 180 0.40 3.10 14.51
CA LEU A 180 0.76 3.33 13.10
C LEU A 180 -0.49 3.43 12.21
N MET A 181 -1.48 2.55 12.41
CA MET A 181 -2.75 2.61 11.67
C MET A 181 -3.50 3.90 11.97
N ALA A 182 -3.54 4.33 13.23
CA ALA A 182 -4.17 5.58 13.63
C ALA A 182 -3.47 6.81 13.02
N LEU A 183 -2.13 6.82 13.02
CA LEU A 183 -1.32 7.88 12.41
C LEU A 183 -1.62 8.01 10.91
N LEU A 184 -1.65 6.90 10.18
CA LEU A 184 -1.97 6.90 8.75
C LEU A 184 -3.37 7.44 8.47
N LYS A 185 -4.37 7.04 9.26
CA LYS A 185 -5.73 7.57 9.15
C LYS A 185 -5.76 9.08 9.36
N VAL A 186 -5.08 9.59 10.40
CA VAL A 186 -5.00 11.03 10.68
C VAL A 186 -4.28 11.79 9.55
N GLN A 187 -3.21 11.24 8.98
CA GLN A 187 -2.50 11.85 7.85
C GLN A 187 -3.40 11.93 6.61
N LEU A 188 -4.16 10.87 6.32
CA LEU A 188 -5.13 10.86 5.22
C LEU A 188 -6.25 11.89 5.46
N ALA A 189 -6.75 12.00 6.68
CA ALA A 189 -7.75 13.00 7.03
C ALA A 189 -7.21 14.43 6.83
N GLY A 190 -5.96 14.70 7.25
CA GLY A 190 -5.29 15.98 7.01
C GLY A 190 -5.12 16.32 5.52
N ALA A 191 -5.04 15.30 4.66
CA ALA A 191 -4.98 15.43 3.20
C ALA A 191 -6.36 15.48 2.52
N GLY A 192 -7.46 15.45 3.28
CA GLY A 192 -8.83 15.39 2.73
C GLY A 192 -9.20 14.03 2.12
N LEU A 193 -8.47 12.98 2.45
CA LEU A 193 -8.65 11.62 1.94
C LEU A 193 -9.38 10.67 2.92
N ASP A 194 -9.86 11.19 4.06
CA ASP A 194 -10.61 10.40 5.05
C ASP A 194 -11.77 9.59 4.44
N PRO A 195 -12.58 10.12 3.50
CA PRO A 195 -13.66 9.35 2.87
C PRO A 195 -13.20 8.11 2.08
N PHE A 196 -11.91 8.00 1.76
CA PHE A 196 -11.32 6.88 1.02
C PHE A 196 -10.64 5.86 1.93
N TRP A 197 -10.50 6.11 3.23
CA TRP A 197 -9.94 5.17 4.19
C TRP A 197 -10.76 3.88 4.43
N PRO A 198 -12.12 3.88 4.43
CA PRO A 198 -12.90 2.70 4.83
C PRO A 198 -12.57 1.39 4.11
N PRO A 199 -12.29 1.37 2.78
CA PRO A 199 -11.80 0.17 2.10
C PRO A 199 -10.51 -0.41 2.68
N VAL A 200 -9.54 0.44 3.03
CA VAL A 200 -8.29 0.01 3.67
C VAL A 200 -8.57 -0.50 5.08
N GLU A 201 -9.34 0.24 5.86
CA GLU A 201 -9.71 -0.12 7.24
C GLU A 201 -10.36 -1.51 7.32
N HIS A 202 -11.34 -1.78 6.45
CA HIS A 202 -12.02 -3.06 6.41
C HIS A 202 -11.07 -4.20 6.01
N ALA A 203 -10.19 -4.00 5.02
CA ALA A 203 -9.20 -5.00 4.63
C ALA A 203 -8.23 -5.34 5.79
N LEU A 204 -7.97 -4.39 6.70
CA LEU A 204 -7.08 -4.57 7.84
C LEU A 204 -7.78 -5.20 9.06
N LEU A 205 -9.01 -4.79 9.34
CA LEU A 205 -9.71 -5.11 10.59
C LEU A 205 -10.76 -6.23 10.42
N GLU A 206 -11.48 -6.26 9.30
CA GLU A 206 -12.60 -7.17 9.07
C GLU A 206 -12.48 -8.00 7.77
N PRO A 207 -11.30 -8.50 7.34
CA PRO A 207 -11.13 -9.11 6.01
C PRO A 207 -11.92 -10.41 5.77
N ARG A 208 -12.55 -10.96 6.81
CA ARG A 208 -13.36 -12.19 6.76
C ARG A 208 -14.86 -11.92 6.66
N ARG A 209 -15.26 -10.66 6.64
CA ARG A 209 -16.66 -10.25 6.60
C ARG A 209 -16.94 -9.66 5.24
N ASP A 210 -18.04 -10.06 4.61
CA ASP A 210 -18.48 -9.38 3.39
C ASP A 210 -18.82 -7.91 3.70
N ALA A 211 -18.48 -7.02 2.78
CA ALA A 211 -18.79 -5.60 2.89
C ALA A 211 -19.09 -5.02 1.52
N ARG A 212 -20.04 -4.08 1.49
CA ARG A 212 -20.31 -3.20 0.37
C ARG A 212 -20.19 -1.77 0.85
N LEU A 213 -19.38 -0.97 0.15
CA LEU A 213 -19.13 0.43 0.48
C LEU A 213 -19.61 1.33 -0.66
N ALA A 214 -20.27 2.42 -0.29
CA ALA A 214 -20.52 3.54 -1.18
C ALA A 214 -19.45 4.62 -0.88
N LEU A 215 -18.59 4.85 -1.86
CA LEU A 215 -17.46 5.78 -1.78
C LEU A 215 -17.82 7.12 -2.45
N PRO A 216 -16.98 8.17 -2.32
CA PRO A 216 -17.22 9.44 -2.99
C PRO A 216 -17.53 9.30 -4.49
N GLY A 217 -18.32 10.23 -5.02
CA GLY A 217 -18.74 10.20 -6.43
C GLY A 217 -19.70 9.04 -6.77
N GLY A 218 -20.22 8.30 -5.79
CA GLY A 218 -21.12 7.17 -6.02
C GLY A 218 -20.40 5.88 -6.42
N LEU A 219 -19.08 5.81 -6.26
CA LEU A 219 -18.30 4.60 -6.54
C LEU A 219 -18.72 3.46 -5.61
N ALA A 220 -19.13 2.33 -6.18
CA ALA A 220 -19.42 1.12 -5.43
C ALA A 220 -18.17 0.24 -5.31
N ALA A 221 -17.92 -0.24 -4.09
CA ALA A 221 -16.86 -1.21 -3.82
C ALA A 221 -17.44 -2.42 -3.05
N ASP A 222 -17.16 -3.62 -3.54
CA ASP A 222 -17.60 -4.89 -2.95
C ASP A 222 -16.38 -5.69 -2.47
N TRP A 223 -16.37 -6.10 -1.20
CA TRP A 223 -15.31 -6.93 -0.66
C TRP A 223 -15.58 -8.40 -0.98
N ASN A 224 -14.61 -9.03 -1.63
CA ASN A 224 -14.66 -10.47 -1.92
C ASN A 224 -13.77 -11.22 -0.91
N VAL A 225 -14.39 -11.87 0.07
CA VAL A 225 -13.69 -12.63 1.12
C VAL A 225 -12.81 -13.74 0.54
N ALA A 226 -13.24 -14.41 -0.52
CA ALA A 226 -12.48 -15.50 -1.14
C ALA A 226 -11.23 -14.98 -1.87
N ALA A 227 -11.34 -13.83 -2.54
CA ALA A 227 -10.22 -13.18 -3.22
C ALA A 227 -9.33 -12.35 -2.27
N ALA A 228 -9.81 -12.07 -1.06
CA ALA A 228 -9.25 -11.14 -0.09
C ALA A 228 -8.92 -9.78 -0.72
N GLY A 229 -9.89 -9.22 -1.45
CA GLY A 229 -9.71 -7.97 -2.18
C GLY A 229 -11.01 -7.29 -2.58
N TRP A 230 -10.90 -6.02 -2.95
CA TRP A 230 -12.00 -5.18 -3.40
C TRP A 230 -12.32 -5.37 -4.88
N GLU A 231 -13.60 -5.35 -5.21
CA GLU A 231 -14.11 -5.24 -6.57
C GLU A 231 -14.70 -3.84 -6.72
N LEU A 232 -14.09 -3.03 -7.60
CA LEU A 232 -14.54 -1.66 -7.88
C LEU A 232 -15.35 -1.67 -9.17
N GLU A 233 -16.63 -1.29 -9.08
CA GLU A 233 -17.51 -1.27 -10.25
C GLU A 233 -17.08 -0.14 -11.20
N PHE A 234 -16.58 -0.49 -12.38
CA PHE A 234 -16.24 0.41 -13.47
C PHE A 234 -17.42 0.58 -14.45
N VAL A 235 -17.74 1.83 -14.73
CA VAL A 235 -18.75 2.24 -15.71
C VAL A 235 -18.09 3.18 -16.72
N PRO A 236 -18.14 2.89 -18.03
CA PRO A 236 -17.63 3.81 -19.04
C PRO A 236 -18.58 5.01 -19.22
N LEU A 237 -18.04 6.18 -19.59
CA LEU A 237 -18.80 7.43 -19.69
C LEU A 237 -20.10 7.33 -20.50
N HIS A 238 -20.14 6.58 -21.60
CA HIS A 238 -21.33 6.48 -22.44
C HIS A 238 -22.45 5.59 -21.87
N LEU A 239 -22.13 4.78 -20.85
CA LEU A 239 -23.10 4.00 -20.07
C LEU A 239 -23.35 4.61 -18.69
N ALA A 240 -22.69 5.72 -18.38
CA ALA A 240 -22.97 6.48 -17.18
C ALA A 240 -24.30 7.23 -17.36
N GLU A 241 -25.16 7.16 -16.35
CA GLU A 241 -26.44 7.90 -16.32
C GLU A 241 -26.25 9.36 -15.88
N THR A 242 -25.00 9.85 -15.90
CA THR A 242 -24.58 11.14 -15.35
C THR A 242 -23.90 12.01 -16.41
N GLY A 243 -23.80 13.31 -16.13
CA GLY A 243 -23.09 14.26 -17.01
C GLY A 243 -21.57 14.07 -16.97
N GLY A 244 -20.84 14.73 -17.89
CA GLY A 244 -19.38 14.67 -17.96
C GLY A 244 -18.68 15.09 -16.67
N ASP A 245 -19.16 16.15 -16.02
CA ASP A 245 -18.57 16.68 -14.77
C ASP A 245 -18.80 15.72 -13.58
N GLU A 246 -20.00 15.16 -13.45
CA GLU A 246 -20.32 14.16 -12.43
C GLU A 246 -19.51 12.87 -12.63
N TYR A 247 -19.36 12.45 -13.89
CA TYR A 247 -18.48 11.33 -14.24
C TYR A 247 -17.02 11.62 -13.91
N ALA A 248 -16.54 12.86 -14.11
CA ALA A 248 -15.20 13.24 -13.72
C ALA A 248 -14.99 13.12 -12.20
N LEU A 249 -15.98 13.51 -11.38
CA LEU A 249 -15.94 13.29 -9.93
C LEU A 249 -15.87 11.81 -9.56
N TRP A 250 -16.69 10.97 -10.21
CA TRP A 250 -16.65 9.53 -10.02
C TRP A 250 -15.30 8.91 -10.43
N LEU A 251 -14.75 9.32 -11.58
CA LEU A 251 -13.46 8.83 -12.08
C LEU A 251 -12.31 9.24 -11.15
N ARG A 252 -12.36 10.46 -10.60
CA ARG A 252 -11.42 10.89 -9.56
C ARG A 252 -11.50 10.00 -8.34
N ALA A 253 -12.71 9.70 -7.87
CA ALA A 253 -12.91 8.83 -6.71
C ALA A 253 -12.40 7.39 -6.97
N LEU A 254 -12.63 6.84 -8.16
CA LEU A 254 -12.07 5.54 -8.57
C LEU A 254 -10.55 5.54 -8.49
N ARG A 255 -9.89 6.53 -9.09
CA ARG A 255 -8.43 6.64 -9.11
C ARG A 255 -7.83 6.87 -7.72
N GLN A 256 -8.46 7.71 -6.89
CA GLN A 256 -8.02 7.95 -5.51
C GLN A 256 -8.16 6.68 -4.66
N THR A 257 -9.26 5.95 -4.81
CA THR A 257 -9.48 4.68 -4.12
C THR A 257 -8.44 3.65 -4.55
N ALA A 258 -8.25 3.44 -5.85
CA ALA A 258 -7.26 2.51 -6.39
C ALA A 258 -5.84 2.83 -5.89
N ALA A 259 -5.41 4.09 -6.01
CA ALA A 259 -4.09 4.53 -5.55
C ALA A 259 -3.88 4.31 -4.04
N LEU A 260 -4.92 4.52 -3.23
CA LEU A 260 -4.85 4.31 -1.79
C LEU A 260 -4.81 2.82 -1.42
N LEU A 261 -5.57 1.98 -2.12
CA LEU A 261 -5.52 0.52 -1.95
C LEU A 261 -4.12 -0.01 -2.32
N GLU A 262 -3.55 0.46 -3.43
CA GLU A 262 -2.20 0.09 -3.88
C GLU A 262 -1.11 0.53 -2.91
N SER A 263 -1.18 1.76 -2.38
CA SER A 263 -0.16 2.24 -1.42
C SER A 263 -0.16 1.44 -0.12
N HIS A 264 -1.29 0.81 0.23
CA HIS A 264 -1.43 -0.09 1.38
C HIS A 264 -1.35 -1.58 1.01
N LEU A 265 -1.01 -1.89 -0.24
CA LEU A 265 -0.92 -3.25 -0.77
C LEU A 265 -2.19 -4.07 -0.49
N VAL A 266 -3.34 -3.41 -0.54
CA VAL A 266 -4.67 -4.03 -0.47
C VAL A 266 -5.07 -4.41 -1.89
N ARG A 267 -5.38 -5.69 -2.07
CA ARG A 267 -5.75 -6.22 -3.37
C ARG A 267 -7.07 -5.59 -3.83
N TRP A 268 -7.12 -5.19 -5.09
CA TRP A 268 -8.35 -4.76 -5.74
C TRP A 268 -8.36 -5.19 -7.20
N ARG A 269 -9.54 -5.16 -7.83
CA ARG A 269 -9.73 -5.31 -9.27
C ARG A 269 -10.92 -4.48 -9.72
N ALA A 270 -10.88 -4.00 -10.96
CA ALA A 270 -12.07 -3.45 -11.58
C ALA A 270 -13.02 -4.57 -12.04
N THR A 271 -14.32 -4.33 -11.92
CA THR A 271 -15.38 -5.18 -12.48
C THR A 271 -16.35 -4.31 -13.28
N SER A 272 -17.15 -4.89 -14.16
CA SER A 272 -18.23 -4.15 -14.81
C SER A 272 -19.45 -5.04 -14.97
N ARG A 273 -20.63 -4.47 -14.76
CA ARG A 273 -21.91 -5.15 -14.99
C ARG A 273 -22.32 -5.16 -16.47
N TYR A 274 -21.66 -4.36 -17.30
CA TYR A 274 -21.99 -4.21 -18.71
C TYR A 274 -21.22 -5.22 -19.56
N ALA A 275 -21.94 -6.11 -20.24
CA ALA A 275 -21.34 -7.13 -21.10
C ALA A 275 -20.52 -6.55 -22.28
N SER A 276 -20.75 -5.29 -22.64
CA SER A 276 -19.99 -4.57 -23.68
C SER A 276 -18.65 -4.01 -23.18
N VAL A 277 -18.37 -4.13 -21.88
CA VAL A 277 -17.14 -3.65 -21.26
C VAL A 277 -16.22 -4.82 -21.03
N GLU A 278 -15.08 -4.80 -21.72
CA GLU A 278 -14.02 -5.78 -21.53
C GLU A 278 -12.95 -5.19 -20.62
N ILE A 279 -12.72 -5.80 -19.47
CA ILE A 279 -11.63 -5.41 -18.57
C ILE A 279 -10.43 -6.31 -18.86
N GLU A 280 -9.26 -5.70 -19.05
CA GLU A 280 -8.01 -6.44 -19.25
C GLU A 280 -7.73 -7.39 -18.07
N GLU A 281 -7.01 -8.49 -18.31
CA GLU A 281 -6.83 -9.58 -17.33
C GLU A 281 -6.26 -9.11 -15.98
N ARG A 282 -5.33 -8.16 -15.99
CA ARG A 282 -4.76 -7.55 -14.78
C ARG A 282 -5.59 -6.39 -14.24
N GLY A 283 -6.69 -6.03 -14.90
CA GLY A 283 -7.63 -5.00 -14.47
C GLY A 283 -7.12 -3.56 -14.66
N ARG A 284 -6.08 -3.36 -15.47
CA ARG A 284 -5.39 -2.06 -15.56
C ARG A 284 -6.03 -1.07 -16.52
N TRP A 285 -6.77 -1.58 -17.50
CA TRP A 285 -7.57 -0.77 -18.41
C TRP A 285 -8.83 -1.54 -18.85
N ALA A 286 -9.82 -0.81 -19.33
CA ALA A 286 -11.06 -1.36 -19.89
C ALA A 286 -11.25 -0.91 -21.34
N ARG A 287 -11.85 -1.77 -22.17
CA ARG A 287 -12.19 -1.51 -23.57
C ARG A 287 -13.69 -1.60 -23.78
N CYS A 288 -14.21 -0.66 -24.55
CA CYS A 288 -15.60 -0.64 -24.99
C CYS A 288 -15.64 -0.55 -26.51
N ASP A 289 -16.55 -1.29 -27.13
CA ASP A 289 -16.84 -1.14 -28.55
C ASP A 289 -17.98 -0.14 -28.74
N LEU A 290 -17.67 0.99 -29.38
CA LEU A 290 -18.59 2.09 -29.65
C LEU A 290 -19.30 1.95 -31.00
N GLY A 291 -19.14 0.82 -31.68
CA GLY A 291 -19.84 0.52 -32.92
C GLY A 291 -18.98 0.74 -34.18
N PRO A 292 -19.63 0.81 -35.36
CA PRO A 292 -18.93 0.90 -36.62
C PRO A 292 -18.19 2.24 -36.80
N ALA A 293 -17.04 2.17 -37.45
CA ALA A 293 -16.23 3.32 -37.83
C ALA A 293 -15.87 3.27 -39.32
N ASP A 294 -15.50 4.42 -39.86
CA ASP A 294 -14.80 4.47 -41.13
C ASP A 294 -13.43 3.80 -40.96
N LYS A 295 -12.89 3.16 -42.00
CA LYS A 295 -11.64 2.37 -41.93
C LYS A 295 -10.35 3.21 -41.74
N ASN A 296 -10.45 4.38 -41.13
CA ASN A 296 -9.32 5.28 -40.92
C ASN A 296 -8.68 5.00 -39.56
N ALA A 297 -7.36 4.80 -39.52
CA ALA A 297 -6.62 4.58 -38.27
C ALA A 297 -6.43 5.89 -37.48
N ARG A 298 -7.53 6.47 -37.00
CA ARG A 298 -7.53 7.72 -36.23
C ARG A 298 -7.64 7.45 -34.74
N GLY A 299 -6.91 8.22 -33.95
CA GLY A 299 -6.94 8.17 -32.49
C GLY A 299 -7.23 9.54 -31.88
N TRP A 300 -7.92 9.54 -30.74
CA TRP A 300 -8.10 10.71 -29.89
C TRP A 300 -7.73 10.42 -28.45
N THR A 301 -7.18 11.43 -27.79
CA THR A 301 -7.04 11.49 -26.33
C THR A 301 -8.22 12.31 -25.81
N VAL A 302 -9.19 11.66 -25.19
CA VAL A 302 -10.37 12.31 -24.63
C VAL A 302 -10.05 12.76 -23.21
N GLU A 303 -10.06 14.07 -22.98
CA GLU A 303 -9.66 14.70 -21.72
C GLU A 303 -10.81 15.48 -21.09
N HIS A 304 -10.82 15.54 -19.77
CA HIS A 304 -11.66 16.43 -18.98
C HIS A 304 -10.78 17.43 -18.23
N PRO A 305 -11.13 18.74 -18.16
CA PRO A 305 -10.27 19.76 -17.56
C PRO A 305 -9.77 19.42 -16.15
N ASP A 306 -10.64 18.84 -15.31
CA ASP A 306 -10.33 18.62 -13.89
C ASP A 306 -9.70 17.25 -13.55
N VAL A 307 -9.74 16.28 -14.48
CA VAL A 307 -9.24 14.91 -14.22
C VAL A 307 -8.28 14.41 -15.30
N GLY A 308 -7.97 15.26 -16.28
CA GLY A 308 -7.09 14.95 -17.39
C GLY A 308 -7.68 13.86 -18.29
N LEU A 309 -6.84 12.91 -18.68
CA LEU A 309 -7.23 11.79 -19.53
C LEU A 309 -8.42 11.01 -18.95
N VAL A 310 -9.50 10.91 -19.73
CA VAL A 310 -10.65 10.05 -19.47
C VAL A 310 -10.48 8.72 -20.18
N ALA A 311 -10.16 8.76 -21.48
CA ALA A 311 -10.01 7.58 -22.32
C ALA A 311 -9.22 7.91 -23.60
N TYR A 312 -8.67 6.89 -24.23
CA TYR A 312 -8.33 6.94 -25.65
C TYR A 312 -9.50 6.44 -26.48
N THR A 313 -9.77 7.07 -27.62
CA THR A 313 -10.65 6.50 -28.63
C THR A 313 -9.87 6.24 -29.90
N ALA A 314 -10.17 5.15 -30.58
CA ALA A 314 -9.48 4.76 -31.80
C ALA A 314 -10.43 4.09 -32.78
N GLU A 315 -10.22 4.33 -34.07
CA GLU A 315 -10.88 3.63 -35.16
C GLU A 315 -9.92 2.55 -35.69
N ILE A 316 -10.25 1.28 -35.43
CA ILE A 316 -9.41 0.10 -35.74
C ILE A 316 -10.29 -0.93 -36.43
N ASP A 317 -9.86 -1.44 -37.58
CA ASP A 317 -10.57 -2.47 -38.36
C ASP A 317 -12.06 -2.17 -38.64
N GLY A 318 -12.40 -0.89 -38.83
CA GLY A 318 -13.77 -0.45 -39.07
C GLY A 318 -14.67 -0.47 -37.82
N ARG A 319 -14.07 -0.54 -36.63
CA ARG A 319 -14.72 -0.39 -35.33
C ARG A 319 -14.18 0.82 -34.61
N ARG A 320 -15.04 1.55 -33.90
CA ARG A 320 -14.64 2.60 -32.97
C ARG A 320 -14.53 1.98 -31.59
N LEU A 321 -13.38 2.08 -30.97
CA LEU A 321 -13.08 1.50 -29.67
C LEU A 321 -12.71 2.62 -28.70
N ALA A 322 -13.19 2.53 -27.46
CA ALA A 322 -12.76 3.36 -26.34
C ALA A 322 -11.95 2.53 -25.35
N TYR A 323 -10.85 3.09 -24.87
CA TYR A 323 -9.94 2.47 -23.91
C TYR A 323 -9.78 3.38 -22.70
N TYR A 324 -10.21 2.89 -21.54
CA TYR A 324 -10.23 3.61 -20.28
C TYR A 324 -9.07 3.12 -19.40
N PRO A 325 -8.05 3.95 -19.15
CA PRO A 325 -7.00 3.61 -18.20
C PRO A 325 -7.55 3.70 -16.77
N LEU A 326 -7.48 2.59 -16.04
CA LEU A 326 -7.91 2.48 -14.65
C LEU A 326 -6.72 2.64 -13.71
N ASP A 327 -5.53 2.24 -14.16
CA ASP A 327 -4.23 2.39 -13.51
C ASP A 327 -3.32 3.31 -14.35
N PRO A 328 -2.69 4.36 -13.77
CA PRO A 328 -1.72 5.20 -14.48
C PRO A 328 -0.55 4.42 -15.12
N ALA A 329 -0.12 3.30 -14.54
CA ALA A 329 0.95 2.47 -15.11
C ALA A 329 0.54 1.78 -16.42
N ALA A 330 -0.77 1.74 -16.73
CA ALA A 330 -1.30 1.17 -17.95
C ALA A 330 -1.16 2.08 -19.18
N LEU A 331 -0.83 3.36 -18.98
CA LEU A 331 -0.89 4.36 -20.06
C LEU A 331 0.09 4.09 -21.20
N ASP A 332 1.33 3.75 -20.87
CA ASP A 332 2.35 3.48 -21.89
C ASP A 332 2.06 2.16 -22.62
N GLU A 333 1.67 1.12 -21.87
CA GLU A 333 1.22 -0.15 -22.45
C GLU A 333 0.05 0.03 -23.41
N LEU A 334 -0.94 0.83 -23.03
CA LEU A 334 -2.12 1.11 -23.85
C LEU A 334 -1.74 1.88 -25.11
N ARG A 335 -0.86 2.88 -25.00
CA ARG A 335 -0.35 3.61 -26.17
C ARG A 335 0.43 2.71 -27.12
N ASP A 336 1.26 1.82 -26.60
CA ASP A 336 2.02 0.88 -27.42
C ASP A 336 1.12 -0.14 -28.10
N ALA A 337 0.11 -0.66 -27.41
CA ALA A 337 -0.90 -1.55 -27.99
C ALA A 337 -1.70 -0.88 -29.13
N LEU A 338 -2.09 0.39 -28.95
CA LEU A 338 -2.81 1.14 -29.98
C LEU A 338 -1.92 1.48 -31.18
N ARG A 339 -0.64 1.81 -30.95
CA ARG A 339 0.34 2.01 -32.03
C ARG A 339 0.59 0.74 -32.82
N ALA A 340 0.71 -0.41 -32.15
CA ALA A 340 0.83 -1.70 -32.79
C ALA A 340 -0.40 -2.04 -33.65
N SER A 341 -1.56 -1.48 -33.31
CA SER A 341 -2.82 -1.59 -34.06
C SER A 341 -2.96 -0.56 -35.18
N GLY A 342 -1.90 0.22 -35.49
CA GLY A 342 -1.86 1.18 -36.59
C GLY A 342 -2.26 2.61 -36.24
N VAL A 343 -2.57 2.92 -34.97
CA VAL A 343 -2.92 4.27 -34.52
C VAL A 343 -1.65 5.03 -34.13
N ALA A 344 -1.08 5.78 -35.07
CA ALA A 344 0.19 6.46 -34.86
C ALA A 344 0.06 7.78 -34.07
N ASP A 345 -1.01 8.53 -34.31
CA ASP A 345 -1.25 9.87 -33.76
C ASP A 345 -2.57 9.94 -32.97
N PHE A 346 -2.53 10.68 -31.86
CA PHE A 346 -3.70 10.95 -31.03
C PHE A 346 -3.96 12.45 -30.95
N GLU A 347 -5.09 12.88 -31.50
CA GLU A 347 -5.56 14.25 -31.37
C GLU A 347 -6.17 14.46 -29.97
N ARG A 348 -5.77 15.51 -29.26
CA ARG A 348 -6.41 15.84 -27.97
C ARG A 348 -7.79 16.45 -28.21
N SER A 349 -8.78 15.98 -27.48
CA SER A 349 -10.16 16.44 -27.59
C SER A 349 -10.86 16.47 -26.24
N ALA A 350 -11.65 17.52 -26.01
CA ALA A 350 -12.60 17.58 -24.90
C ALA A 350 -14.01 17.12 -25.31
N ASP A 351 -14.18 16.65 -26.56
CA ASP A 351 -15.47 16.25 -27.09
C ASP A 351 -15.85 14.85 -26.62
N ILE A 352 -16.66 14.79 -25.56
CA ILE A 352 -17.18 13.54 -24.99
C ILE A 352 -18.05 12.74 -25.98
N ARG A 353 -18.53 13.34 -27.09
CA ARG A 353 -19.27 12.61 -28.14
C ARG A 353 -18.40 11.56 -28.82
N LEU A 354 -17.07 11.67 -28.73
CA LEU A 354 -16.15 10.63 -29.20
C LEU A 354 -16.28 9.31 -28.42
N LEU A 355 -16.85 9.36 -27.21
CA LEU A 355 -17.08 8.20 -26.37
C LEU A 355 -18.49 7.61 -26.53
N GLN A 356 -19.38 8.25 -27.29
CA GLN A 356 -20.73 7.77 -27.51
C GLN A 356 -20.78 6.71 -28.64
N PRO A 357 -21.65 5.69 -28.53
CA PRO A 357 -21.91 4.77 -29.63
C PRO A 357 -22.37 5.50 -30.89
N ARG A 358 -21.93 5.02 -32.05
CA ARG A 358 -22.38 5.50 -33.37
C ARG A 358 -23.59 4.75 -33.91
#